data_AF-A0A834FL11-F1
#
_entry.id   AF-A0A834FL11-F1
#
_cell.length_a   1.000
_cell.length_b   1.000
_cell.length_c   1.000
_cell.angle_alpha   90.00
_cell.angle_beta   90.00
_cell.angle_gamma   90.00
#
_symmetry.space_group_name_H-M   'P 1'
#
loop_
_entity.id
_entity.type
_entity.pdbx_description
1 polymer ?
#
loop_
_entity_poly.entity_id
_entity_poly.type
_entity_poly.pdbx_seq_one_letter_code
_entity_poly.pdbx_strand_id
1 'polypeptide(L)' 'MNGGLQVTSADLCSSARTDLLRMFFDCLYDEDVISEDAFYKWESSKDPAEQEGKGVALKSVTAFFTWLREAEEESEDN' A
#
# COMPACT_ATOMS: atom_id res chain seq x y z
N MET A 1 -0.68 3.89 -30.57
CA MET A 1 -0.05 4.35 -29.31
C MET A 1 -1.13 4.23 -28.25
N ASN A 2 -1.25 3.02 -27.68
CA ASN A 2 -2.32 2.72 -26.74
C ASN A 2 -1.95 3.36 -25.40
N GLY A 3 -2.81 4.29 -24.95
CA GLY A 3 -2.67 4.99 -23.68
C GLY A 3 -2.63 3.98 -22.55
N GLY A 4 -1.56 4.04 -21.75
CA GLY A 4 -1.48 3.37 -20.46
C GLY A 4 -2.64 3.86 -19.61
N LEU A 5 -3.43 2.92 -19.13
CA LEU A 5 -4.51 3.17 -18.19
C LEU A 5 -3.85 3.65 -16.89
N GLN A 6 -3.74 4.96 -16.69
CA GLN A 6 -3.40 5.52 -15.38
C GLN A 6 -4.56 5.21 -14.46
N VAL A 7 -4.43 4.12 -13.71
CA VAL A 7 -5.32 3.78 -12.60
C VAL A 7 -5.14 4.89 -11.57
N THR A 8 -6.09 5.81 -11.49
CA THR A 8 -6.02 6.90 -10.51
C THR A 8 -6.58 6.41 -9.18
N SER A 9 -6.11 6.97 -8.06
CA SER A 9 -6.60 6.63 -6.69
C SER A 9 -8.14 6.67 -6.56
N ALA A 10 -8.82 7.45 -7.41
CA ALA A 10 -10.28 7.51 -7.50
C ALA A 10 -10.96 6.18 -7.91
N ASP A 11 -10.27 5.29 -8.63
CA ASP A 11 -10.83 3.99 -9.06
C ASP A 11 -10.86 2.94 -7.94
N LEU A 12 -9.97 3.05 -6.94
CA LEU A 12 -9.93 2.17 -5.76
C LEU A 12 -11.17 2.35 -4.88
N CYS A 13 -11.71 3.57 -4.77
CA CYS A 13 -12.92 3.88 -4.00
C CYS A 13 -14.18 3.17 -4.55
N SER A 14 -14.21 2.82 -5.85
CA SER A 14 -15.38 2.15 -6.46
C SER A 14 -15.41 0.62 -6.28
N SER A 15 -14.31 -0.02 -5.90
CA SER A 15 -14.20 -1.48 -5.71
C SER A 15 -14.27 -1.95 -4.25
N ALA A 16 -14.56 -1.05 -3.30
CA ALA A 16 -14.48 -1.24 -1.85
C ALA A 16 -15.49 -2.23 -1.23
N ARG A 17 -15.42 -3.52 -1.63
CA ARG A 17 -16.30 -4.56 -1.09
C ARG A 17 -15.58 -5.64 -0.27
N THR A 18 -14.25 -5.64 -0.19
CA THR A 18 -13.54 -6.74 0.50
C THR A 18 -12.29 -6.39 1.31
N ASP A 19 -11.66 -5.22 1.13
CA ASP A 19 -10.31 -4.99 1.69
C ASP A 19 -10.28 -3.86 2.73
N LEU A 20 -10.86 -4.09 3.91
CA LEU A 20 -10.94 -3.10 5.00
C LEU A 20 -9.55 -2.58 5.42
N LEU A 21 -8.57 -3.48 5.57
CA LEU A 21 -7.22 -3.10 6.00
C LEU A 21 -6.52 -2.24 4.92
N ARG A 22 -6.77 -2.54 3.65
CA ARG A 22 -6.29 -1.75 2.53
C ARG A 22 -6.84 -0.32 2.58
N MET A 23 -8.14 -0.17 2.82
CA MET A 23 -8.75 1.16 2.96
C MET A 23 -8.10 1.99 4.07
N PHE A 24 -7.78 1.38 5.21
CA PHE A 24 -7.07 2.09 6.27
C PHE A 24 -5.66 2.49 5.86
N PHE A 25 -4.93 1.62 5.16
CA PHE A 25 -3.57 1.91 4.70
C PHE A 25 -3.56 3.05 3.68
N ASP A 26 -4.49 3.03 2.71
CA ASP A 26 -4.66 4.12 1.75
C ASP A 26 -4.95 5.45 2.47
N CYS A 27 -5.92 5.48 3.39
CA CYS A 27 -6.23 6.70 4.15
C CYS A 27 -5.05 7.19 5.01
N LEU A 28 -4.32 6.29 5.66
CA LEU A 28 -3.19 6.67 6.53
C LEU A 28 -2.00 7.20 5.74
N TYR A 29 -1.82 6.71 4.51
CA TYR A 29 -0.82 7.19 3.57
C TYR A 29 -1.24 8.55 2.96
N ASP A 30 -2.46 8.64 2.42
CA ASP A 30 -2.95 9.84 1.73
C ASP A 30 -3.07 11.06 2.66
N GLU A 31 -3.39 10.84 3.94
CA GLU A 31 -3.48 11.89 4.96
C GLU A 31 -2.11 12.19 5.63
N ASP A 32 -1.00 11.70 5.07
CA ASP A 32 0.38 11.89 5.57
C ASP A 32 0.58 11.48 7.04
N VAL A 33 -0.25 10.57 7.56
CA VAL A 33 -0.18 10.13 8.97
C VAL A 33 0.98 9.15 9.18
N ILE A 34 1.22 8.29 8.19
CA ILE A 34 2.29 7.30 8.19
C ILE A 34 3.08 7.43 6.90
N SER A 35 4.40 7.62 7.02
CA SER A 35 5.28 7.67 5.86
C SER A 35 5.48 6.28 5.23
N GLU A 36 5.81 6.29 3.96
CA GLU A 36 6.20 5.09 3.20
C GLU A 36 7.28 4.25 3.91
N ASP A 37 8.35 4.89 4.39
CA ASP A 37 9.42 4.23 5.15
C ASP A 37 8.89 3.53 6.42
N ALA A 38 7.89 4.09 7.10
CA ALA A 38 7.28 3.44 8.25
C ALA A 38 6.48 2.19 7.86
N PHE A 39 5.79 2.20 6.73
CA PHE A 39 5.14 1.00 6.20
C PHE A 39 6.16 -0.10 5.85
N TYR A 40 7.30 0.23 5.22
CA TYR A 40 8.35 -0.74 4.92
C TYR A 40 9.07 -1.27 6.17
N LYS A 41 9.28 -0.42 7.17
CA LYS A 41 9.79 -0.85 8.48
C LYS A 41 8.84 -1.83 9.14
N TRP A 42 7.55 -1.54 9.15
CA TRP A 42 6.55 -2.48 9.66
C TRP A 42 6.55 -3.77 8.85
N GLU A 43 6.55 -3.73 7.52
CA GLU A 43 6.58 -4.92 6.66
C GLU A 43 7.76 -5.85 7.00
N SER A 44 8.97 -5.30 7.08
CA SER A 44 10.22 -6.03 7.32
C SER A 44 10.50 -6.36 8.80
N SER A 45 9.74 -5.80 9.73
CA SER A 45 9.94 -5.98 11.17
C SER A 45 9.87 -7.44 11.61
N LYS A 46 10.82 -7.83 12.46
CA LYS A 46 10.92 -9.13 13.11
C LYS A 46 10.59 -9.09 14.60
N ASP A 47 10.04 -7.97 15.08
CA ASP A 47 9.64 -7.85 16.48
C ASP A 47 8.61 -8.94 16.82
N PRO A 48 8.86 -9.81 17.81
CA PRO A 48 7.90 -10.84 18.25
C PRO A 48 6.51 -10.29 18.57
N ALA A 49 6.41 -9.06 19.09
CA ALA A 49 5.15 -8.43 19.44
C ALA A 49 4.28 -8.09 18.20
N GLU A 50 4.91 -7.94 17.04
CA GLU A 50 4.23 -7.57 15.79
C GLU A 50 3.95 -8.79 14.90
N GLN A 51 4.32 -10.01 15.29
CA GLN A 51 4.18 -11.19 14.40
C GLN A 51 2.77 -11.77 14.39
N GLU A 52 2.03 -11.67 15.48
CA GLU A 52 0.69 -12.23 15.57
C GLU A 52 -0.25 -11.54 14.58
N GLY A 53 -0.91 -12.31 13.72
CA GLY A 53 -1.84 -11.79 12.70
C GLY A 53 -1.18 -11.06 11.51
N LYS A 54 0.10 -10.68 11.59
CA LYS A 54 0.81 -9.93 10.55
C LYS A 54 0.82 -10.63 9.19
N GLY A 55 0.99 -11.95 9.16
CA GLY A 55 0.96 -12.69 7.88
C GLY A 55 -0.40 -12.61 7.16
N VAL A 56 -1.50 -12.53 7.90
CA VAL A 56 -2.85 -12.35 7.33
C VAL A 56 -3.04 -10.91 6.88
N ALA A 57 -2.61 -9.96 7.71
CA ALA A 57 -2.63 -8.54 7.39
C ALA A 57 -1.84 -8.24 6.10
N LEU A 58 -0.58 -8.68 6.01
CA LEU A 58 0.29 -8.50 4.84
C LEU A 58 -0.33 -9.05 3.56
N LYS A 59 -0.91 -10.26 3.61
CA LYS A 59 -1.60 -10.83 2.44
C LYS A 59 -2.73 -9.92 1.96
N SER A 60 -3.48 -9.32 2.87
CA SER A 60 -4.61 -8.42 2.56
C SER A 60 -4.16 -7.07 1.98
N VAL A 61 -2.94 -6.63 2.25
CA VAL A 61 -2.42 -5.33 1.77
C VAL A 61 -1.29 -5.48 0.75
N THR A 62 -1.07 -6.68 0.20
CA THR A 62 -0.03 -6.92 -0.82
C THR A 62 -0.09 -5.90 -1.96
N ALA A 63 -1.30 -5.62 -2.47
CA ALA A 63 -1.51 -4.67 -3.56
C ALA A 63 -1.14 -3.22 -3.19
N PHE A 64 -1.23 -2.83 -1.91
CA PHE A 64 -0.78 -1.51 -1.45
C PHE A 64 0.74 -1.41 -1.54
N PHE A 65 1.46 -2.42 -1.04
CA PHE A 65 2.92 -2.44 -1.09
C PHE A 65 3.48 -2.61 -2.50
N THR A 66 2.77 -3.29 -3.41
CA THR A 66 3.12 -3.30 -4.84
C THR A 66 3.03 -1.90 -5.42
N TRP A 67 1.93 -1.19 -5.17
CA TRP A 67 1.72 0.17 -5.65
C TRP A 67 2.77 1.16 -5.13
N LEU A 68 3.13 1.10 -3.83
CA LEU A 68 4.18 1.96 -3.27
C LEU A 68 5.51 1.81 -4.02
N ARG A 69 5.94 0.57 -4.29
CA ARG A 69 7.20 0.30 -5.00
C ARG A 69 7.18 0.74 -6.46
N GLU A 70 6.04 0.59 -7.15
CA GLU A 70 5.87 1.07 -8.52
C GLU A 70 5.98 2.61 -8.59
N ALA A 71 5.50 3.32 -7.56
CA ALA A 71 5.61 4.78 -7.47
C ALA A 71 7.05 5.25 -7.22
N GLU A 72 7.83 4.51 -6.42
CA GLU A 72 9.26 4.78 -6.18
C GLU A 72 10.05 4.67 -7.51
N GLU A 73 9.85 3.59 -8.27
CA GLU A 73 10.55 3.34 -9.55
C GLU A 73 10.24 4.41 -10.63
N GLU A 74 9.04 5.00 -10.64
CA GLU A 74 8.68 6.07 -11.60
C GLU A 74 9.33 7.43 -11.25
N SER A 75 9.79 7.61 -10.00
CA SER A 75 10.38 8.87 -9.54
C SER A 75 11.89 8.98 -9.72
N GLU A 76 12.58 7.86 -10.01
CA GLU A 76 14.03 7.80 -10.21
C GLU A 76 14.49 7.92 -11.68
N ASP A 77 13.58 7.96 -12.67
CA ASP A 77 13.90 7.99 -14.11
C ASP A 77 13.81 9.40 -14.74
N ASN A 78 14.39 10.42 -14.08
CA ASN A 78 14.52 11.80 -14.60
C ASN A 78 15.93 12.38 -14.42
#